data_AF-A0A1S1NSN7-F1
#
_entry.id   AF-A0A1S1NSN7-F1
#
_cell.length_a   1.000
_cell.length_b   1.000
_cell.length_c   1.000
_cell.angle_alpha   90.00
_cell.angle_beta   90.00
_cell.angle_gamma   90.00
#
_symmetry.space_group_name_H-M   'P 1'
#
loop_
_entity.id
_entity.type
_entity.pdbx_description
1 polymer ?
#
loop_
_entity_poly.entity_id
_entity_poly.type
_entity_poly.pdbx_seq_one_letter_code
_entity_poly.pdbx_strand_id
1 'polypeptide(L)'
;MLKTFLSWDDRQLPDGTVIWSAPTGHVYVTTPGCALLFPVLMTPTGEVHHHQLPASRQCGDRSAMMPKRRHTRAQNHANYVAAERRRNRTKREARQAALTGGPAPPGIDPNDEPPPF
;
A
#
# COMPACT_ATOMS: atom_id res chain seq x y z
N MET A 1 0.06 -8.73 8.50
CA MET A 1 0.01 -8.87 7.04
C MET A 1 0.09 -10.36 6.74
N LEU A 2 -0.94 -10.93 6.11
CA LEU A 2 -1.05 -12.36 5.82
C LEU A 2 -0.38 -12.62 4.47
N LYS A 3 0.60 -13.54 4.41
CA LYS A 3 1.26 -13.92 3.15
C LYS A 3 0.44 -15.07 2.55
N THR A 4 -0.21 -14.85 1.41
CA THR A 4 -1.23 -15.75 0.81
C THR A 4 -0.70 -17.12 0.34
N PHE A 5 0.56 -17.45 0.60
CA PHE A 5 1.26 -18.62 0.07
C PHE A 5 2.03 -19.39 1.15
N LEU A 6 1.60 -19.32 2.41
CA LEU A 6 2.30 -19.92 3.57
C LEU A 6 2.59 -21.43 3.46
N SER A 7 1.89 -22.14 2.57
CA SER A 7 2.03 -23.59 2.40
C SER A 7 2.41 -24.00 0.97
N TRP A 8 2.79 -23.04 0.12
CA TRP A 8 3.30 -23.32 -1.22
C TRP A 8 4.83 -23.35 -1.17
N ASP A 9 5.43 -24.28 -1.89
CA ASP A 9 6.88 -24.38 -2.08
C ASP A 9 7.23 -24.07 -3.53
N ASP A 10 8.31 -23.31 -3.75
CA ASP A 10 8.77 -22.94 -5.10
C ASP A 10 10.21 -23.37 -5.35
N ARG A 11 10.44 -23.94 -6.54
CA ARG A 11 11.76 -24.27 -7.04
C ARG A 11 12.00 -23.55 -8.35
N GLN A 12 12.96 -22.65 -8.35
CA GLN A 12 13.37 -21.90 -9.55
C GLN A 12 14.57 -22.59 -10.19
N LEU A 13 14.48 -22.81 -11.50
CA LEU A 13 15.53 -23.41 -12.29
C LEU A 13 16.37 -22.32 -12.99
N PRO A 14 17.63 -22.61 -13.35
CA PRO A 14 18.52 -21.62 -13.97
C PRO A 14 18.07 -21.12 -15.35
N ASP A 15 17.21 -21.87 -16.03
CA ASP A 15 16.60 -21.54 -17.33
C ASP A 15 15.39 -20.58 -17.20
N GLY A 16 15.06 -20.17 -15.97
CA GLY A 16 13.92 -19.30 -15.67
C GLY A 16 12.60 -20.04 -15.45
N THR A 17 12.57 -21.38 -15.52
CA THR A 17 11.38 -22.17 -15.21
C THR A 17 11.12 -22.18 -13.70
N VAL A 18 9.86 -21.94 -13.30
CA VAL A 18 9.42 -22.00 -11.90
C VAL A 18 8.50 -23.19 -11.69
N ILE A 19 8.85 -24.06 -10.74
CA ILE A 19 8.05 -25.19 -10.31
C ILE A 19 7.38 -24.82 -8.98
N TRP A 20 6.05 -24.83 -8.95
CA TRP A 20 5.23 -24.54 -7.78
C TRP A 20 4.63 -25.84 -7.25
N SER A 21 4.86 -26.12 -5.97
CA SER A 21 4.24 -27.23 -5.26
C SER A 21 3.15 -26.69 -4.34
N ALA A 22 1.91 -27.08 -4.61
CA ALA A 22 0.76 -26.74 -3.79
C ALA A 22 0.69 -27.62 -2.53
N PRO A 23 0.05 -27.15 -1.45
CA PRO A 23 -0.10 -27.92 -0.21
C PRO A 23 -0.89 -29.23 -0.41
N THR A 24 -1.71 -29.30 -1.44
CA THR A 24 -2.51 -30.46 -1.82
C THR A 24 -1.70 -31.51 -2.60
N GLY A 25 -0.41 -31.26 -2.85
CA GLY A 25 0.47 -32.14 -3.62
C GLY A 25 0.47 -31.92 -5.13
N HIS A 26 -0.30 -30.94 -5.64
CA HIS A 26 -0.25 -30.58 -7.06
C HIS A 26 1.03 -29.81 -7.41
N VAL A 27 1.57 -30.09 -8.58
CA VAL A 27 2.76 -29.41 -9.10
C VAL A 27 2.38 -28.64 -10.36
N TYR A 28 2.75 -27.36 -10.40
CA TYR A 28 2.53 -26.48 -11.54
C TYR A 28 3.87 -25.98 -12.07
N VAL A 29 4.08 -26.08 -13.38
CA VAL A 29 5.29 -25.61 -14.04
C VAL A 29 4.96 -24.36 -14.84
N THR A 30 5.70 -23.28 -14.60
CA THR A 30 5.56 -22.02 -15.32
C THR A 30 6.88 -21.68 -16.00
N THR A 31 6.86 -21.65 -17.33
CA THR A 31 8.00 -21.21 -18.14
C THR A 31 7.72 -19.79 -18.63
N PRO A 32 8.70 -18.87 -18.61
CA PRO A 32 8.52 -17.51 -19.09
C PRO A 32 8.17 -17.49 -20.57
N GLY A 33 7.10 -16.75 -20.94
CA GLY A 33 6.63 -16.67 -22.33
C GLY A 33 7.66 -16.07 -23.30
N CYS A 34 8.60 -15.25 -22.81
CA CYS A 34 9.70 -14.75 -23.61
C CYS A 34 10.68 -15.83 -24.06
N ALA A 35 10.61 -17.06 -23.53
CA ALA A 35 11.39 -18.19 -24.01
C ALA A 35 11.16 -18.48 -25.51
N LEU A 36 9.94 -18.19 -26.02
CA LEU A 36 9.60 -18.35 -27.43
C LEU A 36 10.25 -17.28 -28.34
N LEU A 37 10.39 -16.06 -27.82
CA LEU A 37 10.87 -14.91 -28.60
C LEU A 37 12.38 -14.70 -28.44
N PHE A 38 12.93 -15.04 -27.28
CA PHE A 38 14.31 -14.77 -26.89
C PHE A 38 14.92 -15.99 -26.17
N PRO A 39 15.12 -17.13 -26.86
CA PRO A 39 15.66 -18.35 -26.25
C PRO A 39 17.06 -18.15 -25.66
N VAL A 40 17.84 -17.22 -26.21
CA VAL A 40 19.17 -16.86 -25.69
C VAL A 40 19.10 -16.33 -24.25
N LEU A 41 18.03 -15.62 -23.88
CA LEU A 41 17.86 -15.09 -22.52
C LEU A 41 17.52 -16.19 -21.50
N MET A 42 17.08 -17.37 -21.96
CA MET A 42 16.83 -18.54 -21.11
C MET A 42 18.08 -19.40 -20.92
N THR A 43 19.20 -19.03 -21.55
CA THR A 43 20.46 -19.72 -21.34
C THR A 43 21.02 -19.30 -19.98
N PRO A 44 21.21 -20.24 -19.04
CA PRO A 44 21.77 -19.92 -17.73
C PRO A 44 23.13 -19.25 -17.91
N THR A 45 23.35 -18.12 -17.22
CA THR A 45 24.60 -17.36 -17.31
C THR A 45 25.80 -18.09 -16.68
N GLY A 46 25.54 -19.16 -15.92
CA GLY A 46 26.54 -20.02 -15.28
C GLY A 46 25.90 -20.84 -14.16
N GLU A 47 26.68 -21.73 -13.54
CA GLU A 47 26.22 -22.45 -12.33
C GLU A 47 26.14 -21.48 -11.14
N VAL A 48 24.93 -21.34 -10.58
CA VAL A 48 24.74 -20.63 -9.32
C VAL A 48 25.04 -21.61 -8.19
N HIS A 49 26.20 -21.47 -7.55
CA HIS A 49 26.49 -22.21 -6.33
C HIS A 49 25.58 -21.68 -5.21
N HIS A 50 24.50 -22.41 -4.93
CA HIS A 50 23.71 -22.16 -3.74
C HIS A 50 24.57 -22.50 -2.51
N HIS A 51 25.11 -21.46 -1.86
CA HIS A 51 25.70 -21.66 -0.54
C HIS A 51 24.61 -22.20 0.38
N GLN A 52 24.74 -23.45 0.82
CA GLN A 52 24.02 -23.94 2.00
C GLN A 52 24.48 -23.07 3.16
N LEU A 53 23.69 -22.05 3.49
CA LEU A 53 23.88 -21.28 4.70
C LEU A 53 23.83 -22.28 5.87
N PRO A 54 24.91 -22.41 6.66
CA PRO A 54 24.86 -23.27 7.84
C PRO A 54 23.71 -22.77 8.72
N ALA A 55 22.80 -23.69 9.06
CA ALA A 55 21.82 -23.44 10.11
C ALA A 55 22.60 -23.06 11.37
N SER A 56 22.33 -21.88 11.92
CA SER A 56 23.03 -21.25 13.05
C SER A 56 24.36 -20.53 12.72
N ARG A 57 24.24 -19.28 12.28
CA ARG A 57 24.79 -18.20 13.10
C ARG A 57 23.65 -17.26 13.41
N GLN A 58 23.10 -17.39 14.61
CA GLN A 58 22.32 -16.33 15.23
C GLN A 58 23.17 -15.07 15.10
N CYS A 59 22.73 -14.19 14.21
CA CYS A 59 23.41 -12.97 13.87
C CYS A 59 23.27 -12.06 15.09
N GLY A 60 24.16 -12.20 16.06
CA GLY A 60 24.31 -11.25 17.15
C GLY A 60 24.58 -9.88 16.55
N ASP A 61 23.61 -8.99 16.69
CA ASP A 61 23.70 -7.55 16.54
C ASP A 61 24.34 -6.95 15.26
N ARG A 62 24.14 -7.55 14.08
CA ARG A 62 24.39 -6.80 12.82
C ARG A 62 23.34 -5.72 12.50
N SER A 63 22.33 -5.53 13.35
CA SER A 63 21.25 -4.55 13.12
C SER A 63 21.55 -3.13 13.65
N ALA A 64 22.68 -2.92 14.33
CA ALA A 64 22.96 -1.68 15.04
C ALA A 64 23.35 -0.47 14.17
N MET A 65 23.54 -0.63 12.86
CA MET A 65 23.95 0.48 11.96
C MET A 65 22.80 1.22 11.28
N MET A 66 21.56 0.73 11.37
CA MET A 66 20.42 1.37 10.73
C MET A 66 19.70 2.32 11.70
N PRO A 67 19.52 3.61 11.35
CA PRO A 67 18.76 4.54 12.17
C PRO A 67 17.37 3.98 12.50
N LYS A 68 17.07 3.87 13.80
CA LYS A 68 15.74 3.45 14.26
C LYS A 68 14.75 4.58 14.03
N ARG A 69 13.54 4.20 13.59
CA ARG A 69 12.46 5.14 13.34
C ARG A 69 12.06 5.86 14.64
N ARG A 70 12.16 7.19 14.67
CA ARG A 70 11.81 8.00 15.86
C ARG A 70 10.34 7.91 16.27
N HIS A 71 9.44 7.68 15.31
CA HIS A 71 8.00 7.59 15.53
C HIS A 71 7.41 6.35 14.87
N THR A 72 6.48 5.71 15.56
CA THR A 72 5.77 4.55 15.03
C THR A 72 4.88 4.96 13.86
N ARG A 73 4.54 4.01 12.98
CA ARG A 73 3.60 4.26 11.89
C ARG A 73 2.22 4.72 12.41
N ALA A 74 1.78 4.15 13.54
CA ALA A 74 0.53 4.51 14.19
C ALA A 74 0.53 5.96 14.68
N GLN A 75 1.62 6.41 15.30
CA GLN A 75 1.77 7.80 15.74
C GLN A 75 1.75 8.77 14.56
N ASN A 76 2.49 8.48 13.48
CA ASN A 76 2.46 9.31 12.27
C ASN A 76 1.06 9.39 11.65
N HIS A 77 0.34 8.28 11.61
CA HIS A 77 -1.02 8.23 11.09
C HIS A 77 -1.99 9.06 11.95
N ALA A 78 -1.92 8.91 13.27
CA ALA A 78 -2.74 9.71 14.19
C ALA A 78 -2.47 11.23 14.02
N ASN A 79 -1.20 11.62 13.94
CA ASN A 79 -0.80 13.01 13.72
C ASN A 79 -1.33 13.56 12.39
N TYR A 80 -1.20 12.78 11.32
CA TYR A 80 -1.72 13.14 10.00
C TYR A 80 -3.24 13.37 10.03
N VAL A 81 -4.00 12.43 10.59
CA VAL A 81 -5.46 12.53 10.71
C VAL A 81 -5.86 13.73 11.57
N ALA A 82 -5.18 13.98 12.69
CA ALA A 82 -5.48 15.11 13.56
C ALA A 82 -5.23 16.46 12.87
N ALA A 83 -4.11 16.58 12.14
CA ALA A 83 -3.79 17.77 11.36
C ALA A 83 -4.85 18.01 10.27
N GLU A 84 -5.26 16.96 9.56
CA GLU A 84 -6.25 17.09 8.49
C GLU A 84 -7.64 17.46 9.02
N ARG A 85 -8.05 16.86 10.14
CA ARG A 85 -9.30 17.24 10.83
C ARG A 85 -9.29 18.70 11.27
N ARG A 86 -8.15 19.22 11.73
CA ARG A 86 -8.00 20.63 12.10
C ARG A 86 -8.19 21.54 10.89
N ARG A 87 -7.51 21.25 9.77
CA ARG A 87 -7.66 22.01 8.52
C ARG A 87 -9.11 22.01 8.03
N ASN A 88 -9.76 20.85 8.06
CA ASN A 88 -11.16 20.73 7.65
C ASN A 88 -12.11 21.50 8.55
N ARG A 89 -11.85 21.53 9.87
CA ARG A 89 -12.61 22.37 10.80
C ARG A 89 -12.49 23.85 10.45
N THR A 90 -11.27 24.36 10.27
CA THR A 90 -11.05 25.76 9.88
C THR A 90 -11.73 26.13 8.56
N LYS A 91 -11.67 25.25 7.55
CA LYS A 91 -12.38 25.46 6.28
C LYS A 91 -13.91 25.53 6.46
N ARG A 92 -14.48 24.69 7.34
CA ARG A 92 -15.92 24.70 7.64
C ARG A 92 -16.34 25.96 8.39
N GLU A 93 -15.56 26.38 9.38
CA GLU A 93 -15.78 27.62 10.14
C GLU A 93 -15.72 28.85 9.21
N ALA A 94 -14.72 28.94 8.34
CA ALA A 94 -14.61 30.02 7.35
C ALA A 94 -15.82 30.05 6.39
N ARG A 95 -16.28 28.89 5.91
CA ARG A 95 -17.48 28.78 5.08
C ARG A 95 -18.74 29.20 5.83
N GLN A 96 -18.88 28.81 7.09
CA GLN A 96 -20.01 29.22 7.92
C GLN A 96 -20.01 30.73 8.15
N ALA A 97 -18.88 31.32 8.52
CA ALA A 97 -18.76 32.77 8.69
C ALA A 97 -19.15 33.55 7.42
N ALA A 98 -18.78 33.06 6.23
CA ALA A 98 -19.19 33.67 4.97
C ALA A 98 -20.71 33.58 4.71
N LEU A 99 -21.37 32.54 5.21
CA LEU A 99 -22.83 32.36 5.08
C LEU A 99 -23.60 33.22 6.09
N THR A 100 -23.13 33.33 7.34
CA THR A 100 -23.80 34.11 8.40
C THR A 100 -23.49 35.60 8.36
N GLY A 101 -22.41 36.00 7.67
CA GLY A 101 -21.98 37.40 7.54
C GLY A 101 -22.58 38.15 6.34
N GLY A 102 -23.44 37.51 5.53
CA GLY A 102 -24.18 38.18 4.47
C GLY A 102 -25.32 39.04 5.02
N PRO A 103 -25.70 40.16 4.37
CA PRO A 103 -26.84 40.95 4.81
C PRO A 103 -28.10 40.09 4.80
N ALA A 104 -28.96 40.27 5.82
CA ALA A 104 -30.26 39.63 5.87
C ALA A 104 -31.03 39.92 4.57
N PRO A 105 -31.77 38.96 4.00
CA PRO A 105 -32.69 39.26 2.91
C PRO A 105 -33.60 40.41 3.36
N PRO A 106 -33.87 41.42 2.51
CA PRO A 106 -34.81 42.46 2.86
C PRO A 106 -36.11 41.79 3.33
N GLY A 107 -36.57 42.14 4.53
CA GLY A 107 -37.80 41.60 5.08
C GLY A 107 -38.92 41.80 4.07
N ILE A 108 -39.67 40.73 3.79
CA ILE A 108 -40.86 40.79 2.95
C ILE A 108 -41.76 41.87 3.54
N ASP A 109 -42.06 42.91 2.76
CA ASP A 109 -43.05 43.92 3.13
C ASP A 109 -44.39 43.19 3.34
N PRO A 110 -45.08 43.36 4.48
CA PRO A 110 -46.41 42.78 4.68
C PRO A 110 -47.43 43.14 3.58
N ASN A 111 -47.17 44.15 2.75
CA ASN A 111 -47.98 44.49 1.58
C ASN A 111 -47.66 43.71 0.29
N ASP A 112 -46.61 42.87 0.27
CA ASP A 112 -46.23 42.07 -0.92
C ASP A 112 -46.91 40.69 -0.95
N GLU A 113 -47.97 40.46 -0.16
CA GLU A 113 -48.74 39.21 -0.25
C GLU A 113 -49.56 39.20 -1.56
N PRO A 114 -49.25 38.31 -2.53
CA PRO A 114 -49.99 38.30 -3.78
C PRO A 114 -51.43 37.85 -3.53
N PRO A 115 -52.42 38.49 -4.17
CA PRO A 115 -53.82 38.18 -3.94
C PRO A 115 -54.14 36.74 -4.34
N PRO A 116 -55.02 36.06 -3.59
CA PRO A 116 -55.28 34.65 -3.81
C PRO A 116 -56.09 34.43 -5.10
N PHE A 117 -55.46 33.84 -6.11
CA PHE A 117 -56.11 33.10 -7.20
C PHE A 117 -55.29 31.86 -7.56
#